data_AF-A0A1Y5FUG2-F1
#
_entry.id   AF-A0A1Y5FUG2-F1
#
_cell.length_a   1.000
_cell.length_b   1.000
_cell.length_c   1.000
_cell.angle_alpha   90.00
_cell.angle_beta   90.00
_cell.angle_gamma   90.00
#
_symmetry.space_group_name_H-M   'P 1'
#
loop_
_entity.id
_entity.type
_entity.pdbx_description
1 polymer ?
#
loop_
_entity_poly.entity_id
_entity_poly.type
_entity_poly.pdbx_seq_one_letter_code
_entity_poly.pdbx_strand_id
1 'polypeptide(L)'
;MKKVVMLGFVVFLTGCAGANITSQVRASGSDGSSMKMRCVDLSTGNESKMNAELKKYDGWKMVYVSEYTTPNKTNSAAVMCFEKPVS
;
A
#
# COMPACT_ATOMS: atom_id res chain seq x y z
N MET A 1 -31.86 25.34 -21.95
CA MET A 1 -31.85 24.01 -21.31
C MET A 1 -30.64 23.15 -21.71
N LYS A 2 -30.22 23.09 -22.99
CA LYS A 2 -29.00 22.35 -23.43
C LYS A 2 -27.69 22.73 -22.69
N LYS A 3 -27.50 24.00 -22.33
CA LYS A 3 -26.27 24.48 -21.68
C LYS A 3 -26.09 24.02 -20.22
N VAL A 4 -27.18 23.73 -19.51
CA VAL A 4 -27.15 23.29 -18.10
C VAL A 4 -26.79 21.79 -18.02
N VAL A 5 -27.30 20.99 -18.97
CA VAL A 5 -26.99 19.56 -19.07
C VAL A 5 -25.51 19.33 -19.38
N MET A 6 -24.91 20.19 -20.21
CA MET A 6 -23.49 20.08 -20.58
C MET A 6 -22.54 20.43 -19.43
N LEU A 7 -22.95 21.34 -18.52
CA LEU A 7 -22.15 21.73 -17.35
C LEU A 7 -22.15 20.64 -16.26
N GLY A 8 -23.26 19.90 -16.11
CA GLY A 8 -23.36 18.79 -15.15
C GLY A 8 -22.42 17.63 -15.49
N PHE A 9 -22.21 17.34 -16.77
CA PHE A 9 -21.36 16.21 -17.21
C PHE A 9 -19.86 16.44 -16.94
N VAL A 10 -19.40 17.69 -16.90
CA VAL A 10 -18.00 18.04 -16.63
C VAL A 10 -17.65 17.84 -15.15
N VAL A 11 -18.62 17.99 -14.24
CA VAL A 11 -18.40 17.84 -12.78
C VAL A 11 -18.31 16.36 -12.36
N PHE A 12 -18.95 15.44 -13.09
CA PHE A 12 -18.85 14.01 -12.79
C PHE A 12 -17.51 13.38 -13.24
N LEU A 13 -16.79 14.01 -14.17
CA LEU A 13 -15.49 13.51 -14.65
C LEU A 13 -14.31 13.86 -13.72
N THR A 14 -14.49 14.76 -12.74
CA THR A 14 -13.44 15.12 -11.77
C THR A 14 -13.40 14.20 -10.54
N GLY A 15 -14.19 13.12 -10.53
CA GLY A 15 -14.30 12.18 -9.40
C GLY A 15 -13.15 11.18 -9.24
N CYS A 16 -12.25 11.05 -10.22
CA CYS A 16 -11.07 10.19 -10.14
C CYS A 16 -9.85 11.02 -9.74
N ALA A 17 -9.81 11.51 -8.50
CA ALA A 17 -8.60 12.12 -7.98
C ALA A 17 -7.50 11.05 -7.90
N GLY A 18 -6.41 11.23 -8.66
CA GLY A 18 -5.31 10.27 -8.72
C GLY A 18 -4.74 10.00 -7.32
N ALA A 19 -4.67 8.73 -6.94
CA ALA A 19 -4.11 8.37 -5.66
C ALA A 19 -2.61 8.58 -5.64
N ASN A 20 -2.08 8.98 -4.49
CA ASN A 20 -0.64 9.11 -4.31
C ASN A 20 -0.09 7.73 -3.90
N ILE A 21 0.81 7.19 -4.72
CA ILE A 21 1.48 5.92 -4.47
C ILE A 21 2.95 6.22 -4.18
N THR A 22 3.41 5.85 -2.99
CA THR A 22 4.82 5.89 -2.62
C THR A 22 5.32 4.48 -2.39
N SER A 23 6.51 4.15 -2.87
CA SER A 23 7.09 2.83 -2.63
C SER A 23 8.58 2.91 -2.32
N GLN A 24 9.06 1.96 -1.53
CA GLN A 24 10.46 1.84 -1.13
C GLN A 24 10.86 0.37 -1.24
N VAL A 25 11.95 0.13 -1.96
CA VAL A 25 12.59 -1.19 -2.09
C VAL A 25 13.87 -1.15 -1.28
N ARG A 26 14.12 -2.20 -0.48
CA ARG A 26 15.38 -2.41 0.22
C ARG A 26 16.10 -3.61 -0.38
N ALA A 27 17.41 -3.71 -0.17
CA ALA A 27 18.19 -4.85 -0.63
C ALA A 27 17.55 -6.16 -0.13
N SER A 28 17.29 -7.09 -1.05
CA SER A 28 16.73 -8.41 -0.75
C SER A 28 17.85 -9.46 -0.80
N GLY A 29 17.76 -10.44 0.08
CA GLY A 29 18.72 -11.52 0.20
C GLY A 29 19.97 -11.19 1.01
N SER A 30 20.73 -12.26 1.23
CA SER A 30 22.11 -12.31 1.73
C SER A 30 22.84 -13.34 0.87
N ASP A 31 24.07 -13.04 0.45
CA ASP A 31 24.82 -13.87 -0.52
C ASP A 31 24.79 -15.36 -0.12
N GLY A 32 24.33 -16.22 -1.05
CA GLY A 32 24.30 -17.67 -0.87
C GLY A 32 23.11 -18.25 -0.11
N SER A 33 22.11 -17.46 0.30
CA SER A 33 20.94 -17.94 1.05
C SER A 33 19.65 -17.91 0.21
N SER A 34 18.86 -19.00 0.27
CA SER A 34 17.50 -18.99 -0.27
C SER A 34 16.57 -18.30 0.74
N MET A 35 15.75 -17.35 0.27
CA MET A 35 14.86 -16.56 1.11
C MET A 35 13.39 -16.95 0.87
N LYS A 36 12.59 -17.03 1.95
CA LYS A 36 11.12 -17.10 1.89
C LYS A 36 10.59 -15.68 1.93
N MET A 37 9.83 -15.27 0.92
CA MET A 37 9.18 -13.96 0.86
C MET A 37 7.67 -14.07 1.13
N ARG A 38 7.11 -13.11 1.87
CA ARG A 38 5.67 -12.98 2.13
C ARG A 38 5.29 -11.50 2.06
N CYS A 39 4.17 -11.21 1.40
CA CYS A 39 3.60 -9.87 1.32
C CYS A 39 2.24 -9.83 2.02
N VAL A 40 1.90 -8.68 2.59
CA VAL A 40 0.64 -8.43 3.29
C VAL A 40 0.07 -7.08 2.88
N ASP A 41 -1.23 -7.05 2.67
CA ASP A 41 -2.02 -5.83 2.48
C ASP A 41 -2.50 -5.34 3.85
N LEU A 42 -2.23 -4.08 4.15
CA LEU A 42 -2.51 -3.43 5.42
C LEU A 42 -3.38 -2.21 5.17
N SER A 43 -4.36 -1.99 6.03
CA SER A 43 -5.02 -0.68 6.14
C SER A 43 -4.31 0.12 7.22
N THR A 44 -3.74 1.27 6.85
CA THR A 44 -2.97 2.13 7.78
C THR A 44 -3.90 2.97 8.67
N GLY A 45 -5.21 3.00 8.37
CA GLY A 45 -6.23 3.70 9.16
C GLY A 45 -6.64 3.00 10.46
N ASN A 46 -6.16 1.78 10.74
CA ASN A 46 -6.44 1.07 11.99
C ASN A 46 -5.16 0.46 12.57
N GLU A 47 -4.53 1.22 13.46
CA GLU A 47 -3.24 0.87 14.07
C GLU A 47 -3.28 -0.48 14.80
N SER A 48 -4.34 -0.76 15.57
CA SER A 48 -4.46 -2.01 16.33
C SER A 48 -4.49 -3.24 15.41
N LYS A 49 -5.26 -3.17 14.31
CA LYS A 49 -5.33 -4.26 13.32
C LYS A 49 -4.01 -4.40 12.56
N MET A 50 -3.41 -3.28 12.17
CA MET A 50 -2.11 -3.27 11.49
C MET A 50 -1.03 -3.92 12.35
N ASN A 51 -0.92 -3.52 13.62
CA ASN A 51 0.08 -4.08 14.54
C ASN A 51 -0.15 -5.58 14.78
N ALA A 52 -1.40 -6.04 14.85
CA ALA A 52 -1.71 -7.46 14.98
C ALA A 52 -1.27 -8.28 13.76
N GLU A 53 -1.43 -7.74 12.54
CA GLU A 53 -0.94 -8.38 11.32
C GLU A 53 0.58 -8.37 11.22
N LEU A 54 1.22 -7.25 11.58
CA LEU A 54 2.68 -7.10 11.50
C LEU A 54 3.43 -8.02 12.47
N LYS A 55 2.87 -8.33 13.65
CA LYS A 55 3.46 -9.26 14.62
C LYS A 55 3.81 -10.65 14.03
N LYS A 56 3.11 -11.09 12.99
CA LYS A 56 3.38 -12.39 12.31
C LYS A 56 4.75 -12.39 11.61
N TYR A 57 5.30 -11.21 11.34
CA TYR A 57 6.56 -10.99 10.63
C TYR A 57 7.67 -10.51 11.57
N ASP A 58 7.49 -10.60 12.90
CA ASP A 58 8.54 -10.30 13.85
C ASP A 58 9.79 -11.15 13.57
N GLY A 59 10.94 -10.49 13.44
CA GLY A 59 12.22 -11.12 13.06
C GLY A 59 12.41 -11.36 11.56
N TRP A 60 11.45 -11.00 10.71
CA TRP A 60 11.62 -10.97 9.25
C TRP A 60 12.17 -9.61 8.79
N LYS A 61 12.92 -9.60 7.69
CA LYS A 61 13.45 -8.38 7.08
C LYS A 61 12.44 -7.81 6.10
N MET A 62 11.98 -6.58 6.31
CA MET A 62 11.13 -5.87 5.35
C MET A 62 11.94 -5.44 4.13
N VAL A 63 11.55 -5.89 2.95
CA VAL A 63 12.24 -5.60 1.67
C VAL A 63 11.46 -4.69 0.74
N TYR A 64 10.16 -4.57 0.95
CA TYR A 64 9.32 -3.72 0.14
C TYR A 64 8.20 -3.12 0.97
N VAL A 65 7.89 -1.86 0.69
CA VAL A 65 6.65 -1.22 1.13
C VAL A 65 6.13 -0.35 0.00
N SER A 66 4.82 -0.41 -0.24
CA SER A 66 4.08 0.49 -1.10
C SER A 66 2.90 1.02 -0.33
N GLU A 67 2.76 2.33 -0.21
CA GLU A 67 1.61 2.97 0.41
C GLU A 67 0.80 3.69 -0.65
N TYR A 68 -0.49 3.40 -0.65
CA TYR A 68 -1.53 4.05 -1.40
C TYR A 68 -2.28 4.98 -0.45
N THR A 69 -2.27 6.28 -0.73
CA THR A 69 -3.08 7.26 0.01
C THR A 69 -4.05 7.96 -0.93
N THR A 70 -5.34 7.92 -0.56
CA THR A 70 -6.37 8.71 -1.23
C THR A 70 -6.10 10.22 -1.05
N PRO A 71 -6.38 11.09 -2.04
CA PRO A 71 -6.06 12.52 -1.96
C PRO A 71 -6.70 13.26 -0.78
N ASN A 72 -7.87 12.80 -0.33
CA ASN A 72 -8.56 13.34 0.85
C ASN A 72 -8.03 12.77 2.18
N LYS A 73 -6.98 11.93 2.14
CA LYS A 73 -6.33 11.26 3.29
C LYS A 73 -7.28 10.44 4.17
N THR A 74 -8.47 10.11 3.68
CA THR A 74 -9.47 9.36 4.46
C THR A 74 -9.22 7.87 4.45
N ASN A 75 -8.55 7.37 3.42
CA ASN A 75 -8.15 5.97 3.33
C ASN A 75 -6.69 5.90 2.87
N SER A 76 -5.89 5.17 3.65
CA SER A 76 -4.55 4.77 3.26
C SER A 76 -4.40 3.26 3.47
N ALA A 77 -3.77 2.63 2.50
CA ALA A 77 -3.52 1.20 2.45
C ALA A 77 -2.06 1.00 2.07
N ALA A 78 -1.43 -0.04 2.61
CA ALA A 78 -0.04 -0.35 2.33
C ALA A 78 0.14 -1.83 2.01
N VAL A 79 0.99 -2.14 1.04
CA VAL A 79 1.50 -3.48 0.79
C VAL A 79 2.91 -3.54 1.36
N MET A 80 3.19 -4.48 2.24
CA MET A 80 4.52 -4.69 2.78
C MET A 80 4.99 -6.11 2.50
N CYS A 81 6.22 -6.28 2.01
CA CYS A 81 6.84 -7.58 1.84
C CYS A 81 8.02 -7.78 2.76
N PHE A 82 8.07 -8.98 3.34
CA PHE A 82 9.04 -9.44 4.31
C PHE A 82 9.73 -10.68 3.78
N GLU A 83 11.02 -10.80 4.08
CA GLU A 83 11.82 -11.97 3.78
C GLU A 83 12.43 -12.57 5.05
N LYS A 84 12.61 -13.89 5.05
CA LYS A 84 13.45 -14.59 6.02
C LYS A 84 14.21 -15.72 5.32
N PRO A 85 15.36 -16.16 5.85
CA PRO A 85 16.04 -17.34 5.33
C PRO A 85 15.13 -18.58 5.34
N VAL A 86 15.25 -19.41 4.30
CA VAL A 86 14.70 -20.77 4.29
C VAL A 86 15.51 -21.57 5.30
N SER A 87 14.98 -21.71 6.52
CA SER A 87 15.36 -22.80 7.42
C SER A 87 14.94 -24.14 6.84
#